data_AF-A0A0H3CXB0-F1
#
_entry.id   AF-A0A0H3CXB0-F1
#
_cell.length_a   1.000
_cell.length_b   1.000
_cell.length_c   1.000
_cell.angle_alpha   90.00
_cell.angle_beta   90.00
_cell.angle_gamma   90.00
#
_symmetry.space_group_name_H-M   'P 1'
#
loop_
_entity.id
_entity.type
_entity.pdbx_description
1 polymer ?
#
loop_
_entity_poly.entity_id
_entity_poly.type
_entity_poly.pdbx_seq_one_letter_code
_entity_poly.pdbx_strand_id
1 'polypeptide(L)'
;MLREINDRAAIEVLLREGPLTRAELELAIGLSKPATAQLLTRLELDDLVVKAGVRGGGRGPRAQLWAANGGLAFVAAVDLTPHVADFVVADVAGVVLAEYRTPLPVHAGADVVGTFGEALQKVAEEAGIQREDLAHVVIGAQGAFDPRTGLLSSAPHIPGWLGFDVPQKLSDELGVDVLIENDVNLVAVEEMTAGKAQDVDDFVMVWLSEGVGGAVVIGRRLLRGATGGGGEIDWMRVPDPATVDTGEVRPAAGARFGNLVDSPAICRLAAAHGIEAETAWAAVEKAGKGHPFLDDLANRVAGGVANLVAVADPQLVLLCGDTSRAGGEDFAALVQEKLHELVLPRTPVGCASVQGNAVRAGALQSALATTREDVFGVVTPTLLGSRRPEGDSTRPRLQ
;
A
#
# COMPACT_ATOMS: atom_id res chain seq x y z
N MET A 1 21.47 16.29 19.39
CA MET A 1 22.03 15.18 18.58
C MET A 1 21.95 13.83 19.29
N LEU A 2 22.85 13.43 20.20
CA LEU A 2 22.79 12.08 20.81
C LEU A 2 21.49 11.81 21.61
N ARG A 3 20.92 12.87 22.22
CA ARG A 3 19.66 12.80 22.97
C ARG A 3 18.45 12.58 22.08
N GLU A 4 18.30 13.39 21.03
CA GLU A 4 17.21 13.26 20.05
C GLU A 4 17.24 11.91 19.34
N ILE A 5 18.44 11.36 19.08
CA ILE A 5 18.61 10.02 18.51
C ILE A 5 18.04 8.96 19.44
N ASN A 6 18.33 9.03 20.74
CA ASN A 6 17.83 8.06 21.71
C ASN A 6 16.30 8.17 21.91
N ASP A 7 15.77 9.40 21.92
CA ASP A 7 14.33 9.64 22.06
C ASP A 7 13.57 9.06 20.87
N ARG A 8 14.06 9.32 19.65
CA ARG A 8 13.49 8.76 18.43
C ARG A 8 13.56 7.24 18.42
N ALA A 9 14.70 6.64 18.77
CA ALA A 9 14.86 5.19 18.81
C ALA A 9 13.90 4.54 19.82
N ALA A 10 13.67 5.17 20.98
CA ALA A 10 12.71 4.66 21.96
C ALA A 10 11.26 4.73 21.43
N ILE A 11 10.87 5.83 20.77
CA ILE A 11 9.55 5.98 20.17
C ILE A 11 9.35 4.98 19.02
N GLU A 12 10.34 4.81 18.14
CA GLU A 12 10.31 3.83 17.04
C GLU A 12 10.07 2.41 17.55
N VAL A 13 10.78 2.00 18.60
CA VAL A 13 10.60 0.69 19.23
C VAL A 13 9.20 0.57 19.83
N LEU A 14 8.70 1.59 20.54
CA LEU A 14 7.36 1.58 21.12
C LEU A 14 6.23 1.54 20.07
N LEU A 15 6.41 2.22 18.94
CA LEU A 15 5.46 2.20 17.82
C LEU A 15 5.46 0.83 17.11
N ARG A 16 6.62 0.18 17.02
CA ARG A 16 6.77 -1.12 16.35
C ARG A 16 6.34 -2.31 17.21
N GLU A 17 6.74 -2.32 18.48
CA GLU A 17 6.56 -3.46 19.40
C GLU A 17 5.37 -3.29 20.35
N GLY A 18 4.76 -2.10 20.37
CA GLY A 18 3.69 -1.75 21.29
C GLY A 18 4.19 -1.49 22.71
N PRO A 19 3.32 -1.64 23.73
CA PRO A 19 3.69 -1.32 25.10
C PRO A 19 4.82 -2.20 25.68
N LEU A 20 5.90 -1.56 26.13
CA LEU A 20 7.09 -2.21 26.68
C LEU A 20 7.37 -1.79 28.13
N THR A 21 7.98 -2.68 28.90
CA THR A 21 8.57 -2.33 30.19
C THR A 21 9.89 -1.59 30.01
N ARG A 22 10.33 -0.87 31.06
CA ARG A 22 11.63 -0.20 31.04
C ARG A 22 12.79 -1.17 30.74
N ALA A 23 12.73 -2.39 31.25
CA ALA A 23 13.78 -3.40 31.03
C ALA A 23 13.81 -3.93 29.59
N GLU A 24 12.64 -4.08 28.95
CA GLU A 24 12.55 -4.45 27.54
C GLU A 24 13.08 -3.30 26.66
N LEU A 25 12.72 -2.05 26.98
CA LEU A 25 13.28 -0.87 26.31
C LEU A 25 14.81 -0.79 26.45
N GLU A 26 15.36 -0.97 27.67
CA GLU A 26 16.80 -1.02 27.92
C GLU A 26 17.51 -2.01 26.98
N LEU A 27 16.94 -3.19 26.80
CA LEU A 27 17.49 -4.24 25.94
C LEU A 27 17.39 -3.87 24.45
N ALA A 28 16.23 -3.36 24.01
CA ALA A 28 15.97 -3.04 22.62
C ALA A 28 16.83 -1.87 22.10
N ILE A 29 17.05 -0.84 22.94
CA ILE A 29 17.79 0.36 22.55
C ILE A 29 19.27 0.33 22.99
N GLY A 30 19.66 -0.61 23.86
CA GLY A 30 21.03 -0.73 24.37
C GLY A 30 21.45 0.34 25.38
N LEU A 31 20.50 0.96 26.09
CA LEU A 31 20.78 2.00 27.10
C LEU A 31 20.88 1.42 28.53
N SER A 32 21.68 2.07 29.36
CA SER A 32 21.77 1.74 30.78
C SER A 32 20.47 2.07 31.55
N LYS A 33 20.19 1.33 32.63
CA LYS A 33 19.08 1.59 33.56
C LYS A 33 18.83 3.07 33.91
N PRO A 34 19.84 3.84 34.39
CA PRO A 34 19.62 5.25 34.72
C PRO A 34 19.33 6.10 33.47
N ALA A 35 19.94 5.79 32.33
CA ALA A 35 19.71 6.51 31.08
C ALA A 35 18.28 6.29 30.55
N THR A 36 17.79 5.04 30.53
CA THR A 36 16.43 4.73 30.11
C THR A 36 15.39 5.33 31.05
N ALA A 37 15.65 5.35 32.36
CA ALA A 37 14.77 6.00 33.32
C ALA A 37 14.65 7.52 33.07
N GLN A 38 15.78 8.21 32.85
CA GLN A 38 15.79 9.63 32.51
C GLN A 38 15.11 9.93 31.17
N LEU A 39 15.30 9.05 30.18
CA LEU A 39 14.64 9.15 28.88
C LEU A 39 13.12 9.07 29.03
N LEU A 40 12.61 8.04 29.72
CA LEU A 40 11.17 7.86 29.91
C LEU A 40 10.54 9.01 30.70
N THR A 41 11.20 9.50 31.75
CA THR A 41 10.72 10.68 32.50
C THR A 41 10.62 11.91 31.60
N ARG A 42 11.59 12.13 30.70
CA ARG A 42 11.52 13.24 29.74
C ARG A 42 10.37 13.04 28.75
N LEU A 43 10.33 11.91 28.08
CA LEU A 43 9.28 11.63 27.09
C LEU A 43 7.88 11.69 27.70
N GLU A 44 7.71 11.31 28.97
CA GLU A 44 6.45 11.43 29.70
C GLU A 44 6.10 12.89 30.02
N LEU A 45 7.10 13.72 30.36
CA LEU A 45 6.90 15.15 30.59
C LEU A 45 6.51 15.89 29.30
N ASP A 46 7.03 15.44 28.16
CA ASP A 46 6.73 15.97 26.84
C ASP A 46 5.45 15.36 26.22
N ASP A 47 4.73 14.51 26.98
CA ASP A 47 3.53 13.77 26.56
C ASP A 47 3.71 12.85 25.35
N LEU A 48 4.96 12.51 25.00
CA LEU A 48 5.29 11.63 23.87
C LEU A 48 5.10 10.15 24.22
N VAL A 49 5.18 9.79 25.50
CA VAL A 49 4.89 8.43 25.98
C VAL A 49 3.97 8.46 27.19
N VAL A 50 3.14 7.42 27.31
CA VAL A 50 2.17 7.26 28.38
C VAL A 50 2.33 5.91 29.09
N LYS A 51 1.82 5.84 30.33
CA LYS A 51 1.76 4.61 31.11
C LYS A 51 0.62 3.72 30.60
N ALA A 52 0.96 2.58 30.01
CA ALA A 52 0.02 1.64 29.39
C ALA A 52 -0.31 0.42 30.29
N GLY A 53 -0.52 0.68 31.59
CA GLY A 53 -0.82 -0.37 32.58
C GLY A 53 0.42 -1.08 33.13
N VAL A 54 0.23 -2.25 33.74
CA VAL A 54 1.30 -3.01 34.41
C VAL A 54 1.33 -4.46 33.94
N ARG A 55 2.53 -4.98 33.66
CA ARG A 55 2.77 -6.39 33.33
C ARG A 55 3.21 -7.15 34.58
N GLY A 56 2.53 -8.26 34.86
CA GLY A 56 2.82 -9.16 35.98
C GLY A 56 1.84 -9.03 37.16
N GLY A 57 1.69 -10.13 37.91
CA GLY A 57 0.76 -10.24 39.04
C GLY A 57 0.96 -11.50 39.91
N GLY A 58 2.10 -12.19 39.78
CA GLY A 58 2.46 -13.39 40.54
C GLY A 58 3.63 -13.16 41.50
N ARG A 59 4.50 -14.16 41.69
CA ARG A 59 5.78 -14.01 42.42
C ARG A 59 6.76 -13.13 41.62
N GLY A 60 6.76 -11.83 41.89
CA GLY A 60 7.69 -10.84 41.31
C GLY A 60 7.11 -9.41 41.35
N PRO A 61 7.96 -8.36 41.25
CA PRO A 61 7.49 -6.98 41.20
C PRO A 61 6.68 -6.71 39.93
N ARG A 62 5.63 -5.88 40.04
CA ARG A 62 4.86 -5.41 38.88
C ARG A 62 5.73 -4.46 38.05
N ALA A 63 5.80 -4.68 36.74
CA ALA A 63 6.55 -3.80 35.84
C ALA A 63 5.59 -2.83 35.14
N GLN A 64 5.91 -1.53 35.17
CA GLN A 64 5.18 -0.49 34.43
C GLN A 64 5.41 -0.69 32.93
N LEU A 65 4.32 -0.70 32.16
CA LEU A 65 4.36 -0.64 30.69
C LEU A 65 4.29 0.82 30.23
N TRP A 66 5.02 1.11 29.17
CA TRP A 66 5.10 2.40 28.50
C TRP A 66 4.72 2.22 27.05
N ALA A 67 3.95 3.15 26.50
CA ALA A 67 3.56 3.16 25.10
C ALA A 67 3.79 4.56 24.52
N ALA A 68 3.96 4.67 23.20
CA ALA A 68 3.87 5.96 22.53
C ALA A 68 2.47 6.54 22.75
N ASN A 69 2.37 7.86 22.93
CA ASN A 69 1.09 8.52 23.08
C ASN A 69 0.37 8.61 21.73
N GLY A 70 -0.55 7.68 21.48
CA GLY A 70 -1.35 7.66 20.25
C GLY A 70 -2.29 8.87 20.12
N GLY A 71 -2.74 9.45 21.23
CA GLY A 71 -3.69 10.56 21.23
C GLY A 71 -3.14 11.91 20.75
N LEU A 72 -1.87 11.97 20.35
CA LEU A 72 -1.23 13.19 19.84
C LEU A 72 -1.68 13.58 18.43
N ALA A 73 -2.13 12.61 17.62
CA ALA A 73 -2.68 12.86 16.30
C ALA A 73 -3.51 11.67 15.82
N PHE A 74 -4.44 11.94 14.90
CA PHE A 74 -5.28 10.92 14.28
C PHE A 74 -5.10 10.95 12.77
N VAL A 75 -5.34 9.82 12.12
CA VAL A 75 -5.26 9.68 10.66
C VAL A 75 -6.47 8.95 10.14
N ALA A 76 -6.80 9.19 8.87
CA ALA A 76 -7.76 8.36 8.15
C ALA A 76 -7.12 7.74 6.91
N ALA A 77 -7.58 6.55 6.58
CA ALA A 77 -7.21 5.86 5.36
C ALA A 77 -8.44 5.31 4.67
N VAL A 78 -8.44 5.39 3.34
CA VAL A 78 -9.61 5.06 2.53
C VAL A 78 -9.21 4.17 1.37
N ASP A 79 -9.94 3.08 1.16
CA ASP A 79 -9.95 2.36 -0.10
C ASP A 79 -11.17 2.82 -0.92
N LEU A 80 -10.88 3.49 -2.04
CA LEU A 80 -11.85 4.09 -2.95
C LEU A 80 -11.97 3.23 -4.21
N THR A 81 -13.00 2.40 -4.24
CA THR A 81 -13.39 1.62 -5.42
C THR A 81 -14.49 2.36 -6.20
N PRO A 82 -14.82 1.94 -7.44
CA PRO A 82 -15.88 2.58 -8.22
C PRO A 82 -17.25 2.63 -7.53
N HIS A 83 -17.55 1.71 -6.60
CA HIS A 83 -18.89 1.57 -6.00
C HIS A 83 -18.92 1.78 -4.49
N VAL A 84 -17.77 1.77 -3.82
CA VAL A 84 -17.66 1.72 -2.36
C VAL A 84 -16.44 2.51 -1.92
N ALA A 85 -16.60 3.28 -0.86
CA ALA A 85 -15.49 3.79 -0.06
C ALA A 85 -15.46 3.09 1.30
N ASP A 86 -14.28 2.59 1.66
CA ASP A 86 -14.02 1.86 2.91
C ASP A 86 -12.98 2.64 3.73
N PHE A 87 -13.42 3.20 4.86
CA PHE A 87 -12.67 4.11 5.71
C PHE A 87 -12.19 3.41 6.97
N VAL A 88 -11.01 3.80 7.44
CA VAL A 88 -10.51 3.50 8.78
C VAL A 88 -9.93 4.77 9.41
N VAL A 89 -10.22 4.98 10.69
CA VAL A 89 -9.59 6.02 11.52
C VAL A 89 -8.71 5.35 12.55
N ALA A 90 -7.49 5.84 12.72
CA ALA A 90 -6.54 5.36 13.71
C ALA A 90 -5.82 6.51 14.42
N ASP A 91 -5.30 6.22 15.60
CA ASP A 91 -4.38 7.12 16.30
C ASP A 91 -2.95 7.04 15.73
N VAL A 92 -2.04 7.95 16.12
CA VAL A 92 -0.66 7.96 15.57
C VAL A 92 0.17 6.74 16.00
N ALA A 93 -0.26 6.01 17.03
CA ALA A 93 0.33 4.73 17.42
C ALA A 93 -0.13 3.59 16.49
N GLY A 94 -1.12 3.82 15.62
CA GLY A 94 -1.65 2.86 14.67
C GLY A 94 -2.80 2.02 15.22
N VAL A 95 -3.37 2.40 16.37
CA VAL A 95 -4.55 1.75 16.94
C VAL A 95 -5.78 2.20 16.15
N VAL A 96 -6.46 1.25 15.52
CA VAL A 96 -7.73 1.49 14.83
C VAL A 96 -8.82 1.83 15.84
N LEU A 97 -9.47 2.98 15.63
CA LEU A 97 -10.52 3.51 16.49
C LEU A 97 -11.92 3.27 15.91
N ALA A 98 -12.08 3.41 14.60
CA ALA A 98 -13.34 3.15 13.91
C ALA A 98 -13.10 2.74 12.45
N GLU A 99 -14.06 2.01 11.89
CA GLU A 99 -14.14 1.66 10.48
C GLU A 99 -15.53 1.98 9.96
N TYR A 100 -15.63 2.52 8.75
CA TYR A 100 -16.91 2.87 8.14
C TYR A 100 -16.89 2.56 6.66
N ARG A 101 -17.97 1.96 6.15
CA ARG A 101 -18.09 1.61 4.74
C ARG A 101 -19.38 2.18 4.16
N THR A 102 -19.27 2.88 3.04
CA THR A 102 -20.41 3.45 2.34
C THR A 102 -20.38 3.16 0.84
N PRO A 103 -21.54 2.90 0.20
CA PRO A 103 -21.64 2.97 -1.25
C PRO A 103 -21.36 4.39 -1.75
N LEU A 104 -20.81 4.51 -2.95
CA LEU A 104 -20.64 5.79 -3.64
C LEU A 104 -21.64 5.96 -4.78
N PRO A 105 -22.16 7.18 -4.98
CA PRO A 105 -23.07 7.46 -6.08
C PRO A 105 -22.30 7.49 -7.41
N VAL A 106 -22.56 6.52 -8.28
CA VAL A 106 -21.86 6.37 -9.58
C VAL A 106 -22.81 6.74 -10.72
N HIS A 107 -23.21 8.01 -10.78
CA HIS A 107 -24.03 8.55 -11.87
C HIS A 107 -23.62 9.97 -12.24
N ALA A 108 -23.98 10.41 -13.46
CA ALA A 108 -23.71 11.77 -13.91
C ALA A 108 -24.36 12.79 -12.94
N GLY A 109 -23.58 13.80 -12.54
CA GLY A 109 -24.03 14.85 -11.60
C GLY A 109 -24.06 14.43 -10.12
N ALA A 110 -23.55 13.25 -9.77
CA ALA A 110 -23.40 12.85 -8.37
C ALA A 110 -22.42 13.73 -7.61
N ASP A 111 -22.76 14.06 -6.36
CA ASP A 111 -21.86 14.75 -5.43
C ASP A 111 -21.01 13.74 -4.65
N VAL A 112 -19.98 13.23 -5.34
CA VAL A 112 -19.03 12.26 -4.76
C VAL A 112 -18.25 12.88 -3.61
N VAL A 113 -17.87 14.16 -3.69
CA VAL A 113 -17.09 14.81 -2.63
C VAL A 113 -17.94 15.03 -1.38
N GLY A 114 -19.17 15.54 -1.53
CA GLY A 114 -20.10 15.69 -0.41
C GLY A 114 -20.34 14.36 0.30
N THR A 115 -20.61 13.29 -0.47
CA THR A 115 -20.78 11.93 0.07
C THR A 115 -19.54 11.44 0.83
N PHE A 116 -18.35 11.70 0.28
CA PHE A 116 -17.09 11.35 0.93
C PHE A 116 -16.88 12.14 2.23
N GLY A 117 -17.17 13.44 2.22
CA GLY A 117 -17.04 14.30 3.39
C GLY A 117 -17.99 13.91 4.53
N GLU A 118 -19.24 13.56 4.20
CA GLU A 118 -20.20 13.03 5.18
C GLU A 118 -19.73 11.69 5.77
N ALA A 119 -19.18 10.80 4.94
CA ALA A 119 -18.63 9.52 5.40
C ALA A 119 -17.41 9.70 6.29
N LEU A 120 -16.51 10.64 5.94
CA LEU A 120 -15.33 10.98 6.74
C LEU A 120 -15.73 11.57 8.10
N GLN A 121 -16.71 12.49 8.11
CA GLN A 121 -17.26 13.05 9.34
C GLN A 121 -17.82 11.94 10.24
N LYS A 122 -18.59 11.01 9.65
CA LYS A 122 -19.21 9.92 10.40
C LYS A 122 -18.20 8.97 11.02
N VAL A 123 -17.16 8.56 10.29
CA VAL A 123 -16.12 7.66 10.85
C VAL A 123 -15.30 8.36 11.93
N ALA A 124 -15.07 9.68 11.81
CA ALA A 124 -14.43 10.48 12.87
C ALA A 124 -15.29 10.52 14.14
N GLU A 125 -16.61 10.73 14.01
CA GLU A 125 -17.55 10.69 15.13
C GLU A 125 -17.61 9.31 15.80
N GLU A 126 -17.63 8.22 15.01
CA GLU A 126 -17.57 6.84 15.53
C GLU A 126 -16.25 6.54 16.26
N ALA A 127 -15.14 7.18 15.85
CA ALA A 127 -13.85 7.13 16.54
C ALA A 127 -13.80 8.04 17.80
N GLY A 128 -14.84 8.85 18.05
CA GLY A 128 -14.91 9.76 19.20
C GLY A 128 -14.08 11.04 19.05
N ILE A 129 -13.75 11.42 17.81
CA ILE A 129 -12.99 12.64 17.48
C ILE A 129 -13.80 13.57 16.57
N GLN A 130 -13.30 14.78 16.33
CA GLN A 130 -13.80 15.63 15.26
C GLN A 130 -13.00 15.39 13.99
N ARG A 131 -13.57 15.69 12.82
CA ARG A 131 -12.88 15.57 11.53
C ARG A 131 -11.62 16.46 11.48
N GLU A 132 -11.68 17.62 12.12
CA GLU A 132 -10.58 18.58 12.20
C GLU A 132 -9.40 18.09 13.08
N ASP A 133 -9.59 17.01 13.85
CA ASP A 133 -8.52 16.36 14.61
C ASP A 133 -7.67 15.41 13.75
N LEU A 134 -8.10 15.11 12.52
CA LEU A 134 -7.35 14.30 11.57
C LEU A 134 -6.16 15.11 11.03
N ALA A 135 -4.95 14.59 11.19
CA ALA A 135 -3.74 15.19 10.66
C ALA A 135 -3.59 14.97 9.15
N HIS A 136 -3.82 13.72 8.71
CA HIS A 136 -3.64 13.30 7.32
C HIS A 136 -4.70 12.27 6.92
N VAL A 137 -5.18 12.38 5.68
CA VAL A 137 -6.04 11.39 5.03
C VAL A 137 -5.35 10.84 3.78
N VAL A 138 -5.18 9.53 3.71
CA VAL A 138 -4.66 8.86 2.49
C VAL A 138 -5.77 8.07 1.82
N ILE A 139 -5.97 8.30 0.53
CA ILE A 139 -6.97 7.63 -0.29
C ILE A 139 -6.25 6.74 -1.30
N GLY A 140 -6.55 5.45 -1.28
CA GLY A 140 -6.21 4.52 -2.35
C GLY A 140 -7.28 4.53 -3.42
N ALA A 141 -6.92 4.87 -4.65
CA ALA A 141 -7.85 4.88 -5.78
C ALA A 141 -7.16 4.37 -7.03
N GLN A 142 -7.91 3.72 -7.92
CA GLN A 142 -7.36 3.34 -9.22
C GLN A 142 -7.03 4.63 -10.02
N GLY A 143 -5.82 4.71 -10.57
CA GLY A 143 -5.43 5.80 -11.46
C GLY A 143 -3.99 6.25 -11.32
N ALA A 144 -3.55 7.05 -12.28
CA ALA A 144 -2.20 7.62 -12.31
C ALA A 144 -2.24 9.10 -11.89
N PHE A 145 -1.76 9.37 -10.67
CA PHE A 145 -1.72 10.71 -10.06
C PHE A 145 -0.31 11.27 -10.15
N ASP A 146 -0.15 12.45 -10.77
CA ASP A 146 1.15 13.12 -10.81
C ASP A 146 1.59 13.47 -9.36
N PRO A 147 2.74 12.95 -8.90
CA PRO A 147 3.14 13.08 -7.49
C PRO A 147 3.46 14.52 -7.07
N ARG A 148 3.72 15.42 -8.03
CA ARG A 148 4.07 16.82 -7.75
C ARG A 148 2.85 17.74 -7.78
N THR A 149 1.91 17.45 -8.67
CA THR A 149 0.77 18.34 -8.95
C THR A 149 -0.58 17.78 -8.50
N GLY A 150 -0.64 16.52 -8.07
CA GLY A 150 -1.90 15.85 -7.74
C GLY A 150 -2.81 15.61 -8.94
N LEU A 151 -2.37 15.98 -10.16
CA LEU A 151 -3.17 15.87 -11.37
C LEU A 151 -3.46 14.42 -11.71
N LEU A 152 -4.75 14.13 -11.87
CA LEU A 152 -5.21 12.83 -12.31
C LEU A 152 -5.11 12.72 -13.83
N SER A 153 -4.18 11.88 -14.30
CA SER A 153 -3.94 11.65 -15.73
C SER A 153 -4.82 10.54 -16.32
N SER A 154 -5.32 9.62 -15.48
CA SER A 154 -6.20 8.53 -15.88
C SER A 154 -7.02 8.04 -14.68
N ALA A 155 -8.35 8.16 -14.74
CA ALA A 155 -9.31 7.47 -13.86
C ALA A 155 -10.66 7.32 -14.60
N PRO A 156 -10.84 6.25 -15.38
CA PRO A 156 -12.04 6.05 -16.18
C PRO A 156 -13.33 5.89 -15.35
N HIS A 157 -13.21 5.53 -14.06
CA HIS A 157 -14.34 5.28 -13.16
C HIS A 157 -14.76 6.50 -12.33
N ILE A 158 -14.02 7.64 -12.37
CA ILE A 158 -14.37 8.87 -11.65
C ILE A 158 -14.65 10.00 -12.66
N PRO A 159 -15.86 10.06 -13.25
CA PRO A 159 -16.18 11.06 -14.26
C PRO A 159 -16.11 12.49 -13.69
N GLY A 160 -15.44 13.38 -14.41
CA GLY A 160 -15.34 14.81 -14.09
C GLY A 160 -14.09 15.25 -13.31
N TRP A 161 -13.22 14.30 -12.93
CA TRP A 161 -12.01 14.59 -12.13
C TRP A 161 -10.71 14.54 -12.95
N LEU A 162 -10.78 14.10 -14.21
CA LEU A 162 -9.65 14.12 -15.13
C LEU A 162 -9.12 15.55 -15.33
N GLY A 163 -7.81 15.72 -15.16
CA GLY A 163 -7.14 17.01 -15.35
C GLY A 163 -7.28 18.01 -14.19
N PHE A 164 -7.79 17.58 -13.02
CA PHE A 164 -7.84 18.40 -11.81
C PHE A 164 -6.86 17.90 -10.74
N ASP A 165 -6.40 18.82 -9.88
CA ASP A 165 -5.70 18.49 -8.63
C ASP A 165 -6.75 18.02 -7.62
N VAL A 166 -7.06 16.73 -7.71
CA VAL A 166 -8.06 16.08 -6.87
C VAL A 166 -7.70 16.17 -5.39
N PRO A 167 -6.46 15.84 -4.96
CA PRO A 167 -6.07 15.96 -3.57
C PRO A 167 -6.30 17.37 -3.02
N GLN A 168 -5.87 18.43 -3.72
CA GLN A 168 -6.04 19.80 -3.22
C GLN A 168 -7.50 20.18 -3.09
N LYS A 169 -8.33 19.81 -4.08
CA LYS A 169 -9.78 20.08 -4.02
C LYS A 169 -10.43 19.39 -2.81
N LEU A 170 -10.10 18.12 -2.57
CA LEU A 170 -10.58 17.40 -1.39
C LEU A 170 -10.07 18.03 -0.10
N SER A 171 -8.81 18.47 -0.06
CA SER A 171 -8.28 19.19 1.10
C SER A 171 -9.00 20.49 1.39
N ASP A 172 -9.28 21.29 0.36
CA ASP A 172 -10.01 22.56 0.51
C ASP A 172 -11.45 22.33 1.01
N GLU A 173 -12.12 21.28 0.52
CA GLU A 173 -13.50 20.96 0.88
C GLU A 173 -13.62 20.26 2.25
N LEU A 174 -12.64 19.45 2.63
CA LEU A 174 -12.65 18.66 3.86
C LEU A 174 -11.93 19.34 5.03
N GLY A 175 -11.08 20.33 4.76
CA GLY A 175 -10.29 21.03 5.78
C GLY A 175 -9.16 20.19 6.37
N VAL A 176 -8.72 19.14 5.67
CA VAL A 176 -7.67 18.20 6.10
C VAL A 176 -6.68 17.93 4.95
N ASP A 177 -5.43 17.64 5.27
CA ASP A 177 -4.43 17.28 4.26
C ASP A 177 -4.76 15.90 3.65
N VAL A 178 -4.99 15.88 2.34
CA VAL A 178 -5.39 14.69 1.58
C VAL A 178 -4.26 14.31 0.62
N LEU A 179 -3.92 13.03 0.64
CA LEU A 179 -3.07 12.38 -0.34
C LEU A 179 -3.86 11.30 -1.06
N ILE A 180 -3.61 11.15 -2.35
CA ILE A 180 -4.18 10.06 -3.14
C ILE A 180 -3.03 9.27 -3.74
N GLU A 181 -3.14 7.95 -3.68
CA GLU A 181 -2.19 7.02 -4.23
C GLU A 181 -2.92 5.92 -5.01
N ASN A 182 -2.22 5.35 -5.99
CA ASN A 182 -2.69 4.20 -6.74
C ASN A 182 -2.87 2.98 -5.80
N ASP A 183 -3.95 2.24 -5.99
CA ASP A 183 -4.29 1.06 -5.18
C ASP A 183 -3.16 0.01 -5.13
N VAL A 184 -2.55 -0.34 -6.26
CA VAL A 184 -1.44 -1.31 -6.30
C VAL A 184 -0.21 -0.78 -5.56
N ASN A 185 0.04 0.53 -5.57
CA ASN A 185 1.15 1.12 -4.82
C ASN A 185 0.93 0.96 -3.31
N LEU A 186 -0.31 1.13 -2.84
CA LEU A 186 -0.64 0.94 -1.42
C LEU A 186 -0.59 -0.52 -0.99
N VAL A 187 -0.99 -1.45 -1.86
CA VAL A 187 -0.78 -2.87 -1.56
C VAL A 187 0.72 -3.18 -1.44
N ALA A 188 1.58 -2.54 -2.23
CA ALA A 188 3.03 -2.72 -2.12
C ALA A 188 3.59 -2.11 -0.82
N VAL A 189 3.02 -0.99 -0.36
CA VAL A 189 3.28 -0.42 0.96
C VAL A 189 2.96 -1.40 2.08
N GLU A 190 1.80 -2.05 2.01
CA GLU A 190 1.42 -3.02 3.02
C GLU A 190 2.32 -4.26 2.98
N GLU A 191 2.71 -4.74 1.80
CA GLU A 191 3.66 -5.85 1.67
C GLU A 191 5.05 -5.53 2.25
N MET A 192 5.53 -4.28 2.11
CA MET A 192 6.77 -3.81 2.74
C MET A 192 6.70 -3.72 4.26
N THR A 193 5.50 -3.60 4.81
CA THR A 193 5.28 -3.29 6.23
C THR A 193 4.90 -4.54 7.02
N ALA A 194 3.99 -5.35 6.48
CA ALA A 194 3.40 -6.50 7.16
C ALA A 194 3.36 -7.77 6.30
N GLY A 195 3.86 -7.72 5.06
CA GLY A 195 3.82 -8.84 4.12
C GLY A 195 5.18 -9.50 3.87
N LYS A 196 5.33 -10.11 2.69
CA LYS A 196 6.51 -10.86 2.26
C LYS A 196 7.68 -9.97 1.84
N ALA A 197 7.45 -8.67 1.66
CA ALA A 197 8.49 -7.70 1.27
C ALA A 197 9.09 -6.93 2.46
N GLN A 198 8.85 -7.37 3.71
CA GLN A 198 9.41 -6.72 4.91
C GLN A 198 10.93 -6.61 4.87
N ASP A 199 11.62 -7.69 4.49
CA ASP A 199 13.09 -7.78 4.45
C ASP A 199 13.65 -7.63 3.02
N VAL A 200 12.89 -7.00 2.13
CA VAL A 200 13.26 -6.79 0.72
C VAL A 200 13.36 -5.29 0.44
N ASP A 201 14.44 -4.87 -0.21
CA ASP A 201 14.66 -3.48 -0.59
C ASP A 201 14.06 -3.17 -1.96
N ASP A 202 14.25 -4.09 -2.92
CA ASP A 202 13.83 -3.94 -4.30
C ASP A 202 12.85 -5.04 -4.69
N PHE A 203 11.60 -4.69 -5.03
CA PHE A 203 10.62 -5.66 -5.52
C PHE A 203 9.63 -5.04 -6.49
N VAL A 204 9.00 -5.90 -7.27
CA VAL A 204 7.93 -5.54 -8.20
C VAL A 204 6.66 -6.27 -7.79
N MET A 205 5.54 -5.59 -7.85
CA MET A 205 4.23 -6.19 -7.66
C MET A 205 3.43 -6.16 -8.96
N VAL A 206 2.71 -7.25 -9.24
CA VAL A 206 1.90 -7.44 -10.43
C VAL A 206 0.49 -7.79 -9.98
N TRP A 207 -0.45 -6.86 -10.17
CA TRP A 207 -1.86 -7.07 -9.88
C TRP A 207 -2.54 -7.72 -11.08
N LEU A 208 -3.15 -8.89 -10.88
CA LEU A 208 -3.96 -9.61 -11.85
C LEU A 208 -5.35 -9.88 -11.26
N SER A 209 -6.35 -9.14 -11.71
CA SER A 209 -7.77 -9.31 -11.34
C SER A 209 -8.62 -8.96 -12.55
N GLU A 210 -9.64 -8.10 -12.42
CA GLU A 210 -10.41 -7.59 -13.55
C GLU A 210 -9.52 -6.84 -14.54
N GLY A 211 -8.64 -5.99 -14.01
CA GLY A 211 -7.59 -5.31 -14.75
C GLY A 211 -6.19 -5.76 -14.34
N VAL A 212 -5.21 -5.00 -14.83
CA VAL A 212 -3.79 -5.23 -14.62
C VAL A 212 -3.18 -3.95 -14.03
N GLY A 213 -2.40 -4.11 -12.96
CA GLY A 213 -1.69 -3.01 -12.32
C GLY A 213 -0.29 -3.44 -11.93
N GLY A 214 0.60 -2.48 -11.67
CA GLY A 214 1.95 -2.77 -11.24
C GLY A 214 2.49 -1.73 -10.28
N ALA A 215 3.27 -2.18 -9.31
CA ALA A 215 4.07 -1.32 -8.45
C ALA A 215 5.54 -1.71 -8.58
N VAL A 216 6.42 -0.71 -8.62
CA VAL A 216 7.87 -0.94 -8.60
C VAL A 216 8.43 -0.24 -7.38
N VAL A 217 9.14 -0.98 -6.55
CA VAL A 217 9.81 -0.46 -5.35
C VAL A 217 11.31 -0.65 -5.51
N ILE A 218 12.06 0.43 -5.31
CA ILE A 218 13.52 0.44 -5.36
C ILE A 218 14.06 1.16 -4.12
N GLY A 219 14.95 0.51 -3.37
CA GLY A 219 15.50 1.00 -2.11
C GLY A 219 14.40 1.31 -1.10
N ARG A 220 13.36 0.48 -1.02
CA ARG A 220 12.15 0.65 -0.19
C ARG A 220 11.34 1.91 -0.50
N ARG A 221 11.45 2.44 -1.73
CA ARG A 221 10.71 3.62 -2.19
C ARG A 221 9.91 3.27 -3.43
N LEU A 222 8.64 3.67 -3.44
CA LEU A 222 7.78 3.54 -4.61
C LEU A 222 8.31 4.38 -5.77
N LEU A 223 8.45 3.75 -6.93
CA LEU A 223 8.76 4.41 -8.19
C LEU A 223 7.47 4.95 -8.82
N ARG A 224 7.08 6.18 -8.46
CA ARG A 224 5.90 6.87 -9.06
C ARG A 224 6.15 7.41 -10.47
N GLY A 225 7.42 7.57 -10.85
CA GLY A 225 7.79 8.25 -12.09
C GLY A 225 7.51 9.76 -12.08
N ALA A 226 7.84 10.44 -13.18
CA ALA A 226 7.78 11.90 -13.27
C ALA A 226 6.35 12.48 -13.33
N THR A 227 5.38 11.67 -13.76
CA THR A 227 3.97 12.05 -14.00
C THR A 227 2.99 11.11 -13.29
N GLY A 228 3.45 10.27 -12.36
CA GLY A 228 2.61 9.27 -11.70
C GLY A 228 2.44 7.95 -12.46
N GLY A 229 3.01 7.83 -13.66
CA GLY A 229 2.89 6.62 -14.50
C GLY A 229 3.93 5.53 -14.23
N GLY A 230 4.73 5.65 -13.17
CA GLY A 230 5.64 4.58 -12.78
C GLY A 230 4.86 3.36 -12.32
N GLY A 231 5.13 2.19 -12.92
CA GLY A 231 4.37 0.96 -12.64
C GLY A 231 3.11 0.77 -13.50
N GLU A 232 2.85 1.63 -14.50
CA GLU A 232 1.77 1.43 -15.50
C GLU A 232 2.14 0.31 -16.50
N ILE A 233 2.30 -0.90 -15.97
CA ILE A 233 2.81 -2.07 -16.70
C ILE A 233 1.82 -2.58 -17.73
N ASP A 234 0.54 -2.29 -17.55
CA ASP A 234 -0.53 -2.68 -18.47
C ASP A 234 -0.33 -2.05 -19.86
N TRP A 235 0.34 -0.90 -19.97
CA TRP A 235 0.68 -0.22 -21.23
C TRP A 235 1.91 -0.77 -21.96
N MET A 236 2.67 -1.69 -21.36
CA MET A 236 3.83 -2.30 -22.03
C MET A 236 3.42 -2.98 -23.33
N ARG A 237 4.31 -2.96 -24.33
CA ARG A 237 4.13 -3.69 -25.58
C ARG A 237 4.92 -4.99 -25.51
N VAL A 238 4.20 -6.11 -25.52
CA VAL A 238 4.80 -7.44 -25.44
C VAL A 238 4.24 -8.35 -26.54
N PRO A 239 5.05 -9.27 -27.10
CA PRO A 239 4.53 -10.35 -27.92
C PRO A 239 3.51 -11.19 -27.13
N ASP A 240 2.57 -11.83 -27.82
CA ASP A 240 1.71 -12.85 -27.21
C ASP A 240 2.34 -14.24 -27.43
N PRO A 241 2.92 -14.87 -26.40
CA PRO A 241 3.56 -16.17 -26.50
C PRO A 241 2.56 -17.34 -26.44
N ALA A 242 1.25 -17.09 -26.33
CA ALA A 242 0.27 -18.16 -26.24
C ALA A 242 0.34 -19.10 -27.44
N THR A 243 0.38 -20.41 -27.14
CA THR A 243 0.51 -21.50 -28.11
C THR A 243 -0.80 -21.81 -28.83
N VAL A 244 -1.94 -21.41 -28.24
CA VAL A 244 -3.26 -21.52 -28.85
C VAL A 244 -3.68 -20.24 -29.58
N ASP A 245 -4.57 -20.39 -30.56
CA ASP A 245 -5.23 -19.28 -31.23
C ASP A 245 -6.41 -18.79 -30.37
N THR A 246 -6.34 -17.55 -29.92
CA THR A 246 -7.40 -16.89 -29.14
C THR A 246 -8.35 -16.06 -30.02
N GLY A 247 -8.18 -16.09 -31.34
CA GLY A 247 -8.97 -15.33 -32.30
C GLY A 247 -8.66 -13.83 -32.33
N GLU A 248 -7.57 -13.39 -31.70
CA GLU A 248 -7.17 -11.98 -31.65
C GLU A 248 -6.11 -11.62 -32.68
N VAL A 249 -6.25 -10.44 -33.27
CA VAL A 249 -5.21 -9.87 -34.14
C VAL A 249 -4.04 -9.40 -33.28
N ARG A 250 -2.91 -10.10 -33.40
CA ARG A 250 -1.65 -9.74 -32.72
C ARG A 250 -0.89 -8.70 -33.56
N PRO A 251 -0.67 -7.46 -33.08
CA PRO A 251 0.12 -6.48 -33.81
C PRO A 251 1.58 -6.94 -33.95
N ALA A 252 2.23 -6.64 -35.08
CA ALA A 252 3.62 -7.02 -35.31
C ALA A 252 4.60 -6.47 -34.25
N ALA A 253 4.27 -5.32 -33.65
CA ALA A 253 5.05 -4.70 -32.57
C ALA A 253 4.71 -5.23 -31.16
N GLY A 254 3.87 -6.26 -31.06
CA GLY A 254 3.32 -6.76 -29.80
C GLY A 254 2.00 -6.10 -29.40
N ALA A 255 1.27 -6.79 -28.52
CA ALA A 255 0.03 -6.31 -27.93
C ALA A 255 0.32 -5.47 -26.67
N ARG A 256 -0.66 -4.66 -26.26
CA ARG A 256 -0.64 -4.03 -24.94
C ARG A 256 -0.72 -5.15 -23.90
N PHE A 257 0.14 -5.15 -22.87
CA PHE A 257 0.23 -6.22 -21.88
C PHE A 257 -1.11 -6.47 -21.19
N GLY A 258 -1.83 -5.40 -20.81
CA GLY A 258 -3.18 -5.50 -20.26
C GLY A 258 -4.14 -6.29 -21.15
N ASN A 259 -4.07 -6.12 -22.47
CA ASN A 259 -4.96 -6.84 -23.41
C ASN A 259 -4.64 -8.34 -23.51
N LEU A 260 -3.58 -8.84 -22.88
CA LEU A 260 -3.23 -10.25 -22.84
C LEU A 260 -3.58 -10.91 -21.51
N VAL A 261 -3.64 -10.13 -20.42
CA VAL A 261 -3.70 -10.63 -19.04
C VAL A 261 -4.78 -9.94 -18.17
N ASP A 262 -5.63 -9.09 -18.76
CA ASP A 262 -6.88 -8.67 -18.13
C ASP A 262 -7.90 -9.82 -18.07
N SER A 263 -8.93 -9.67 -17.25
CA SER A 263 -9.90 -10.74 -17.03
C SER A 263 -10.56 -11.25 -18.33
N PRO A 264 -11.05 -10.37 -19.22
CA PRO A 264 -11.58 -10.79 -20.51
C PRO A 264 -10.58 -11.56 -21.38
N ALA A 265 -9.31 -11.13 -21.47
CA ALA A 265 -8.29 -11.79 -22.28
C ALA A 265 -7.90 -13.16 -21.74
N ILE A 266 -7.86 -13.30 -20.41
CA ILE A 266 -7.63 -14.59 -19.75
C ILE A 266 -8.81 -15.53 -19.99
N CYS A 267 -10.06 -15.06 -19.91
CA CYS A 267 -11.23 -15.87 -20.25
C CYS A 267 -11.21 -16.33 -21.72
N ARG A 268 -10.79 -15.48 -22.66
CA ARG A 268 -10.62 -15.88 -24.07
C ARG A 268 -9.54 -16.94 -24.24
N LEU A 269 -8.41 -16.80 -23.53
CA LEU A 269 -7.36 -17.81 -23.51
C LEU A 269 -7.87 -19.13 -22.92
N ALA A 270 -8.64 -19.07 -21.83
CA ALA A 270 -9.25 -20.23 -21.20
C ALA A 270 -10.22 -20.94 -22.15
N ALA A 271 -11.07 -20.20 -22.86
CA ALA A 271 -12.02 -20.75 -23.83
C ALA A 271 -11.30 -21.43 -25.01
N ALA A 272 -10.18 -20.88 -25.48
CA ALA A 272 -9.34 -21.53 -26.50
C ALA A 272 -8.74 -22.86 -26.02
N HIS A 273 -8.60 -23.03 -24.70
CA HIS A 273 -8.23 -24.28 -24.03
C HIS A 273 -9.44 -25.13 -23.59
N GLY A 274 -10.67 -24.76 -23.96
CA GLY A 274 -11.89 -25.48 -23.62
C GLY A 274 -12.47 -25.21 -22.23
N ILE A 275 -12.04 -24.14 -21.56
CA ILE A 275 -12.53 -23.72 -20.24
C ILE A 275 -13.43 -22.49 -20.39
N GLU A 276 -14.72 -22.67 -20.14
CA GLU A 276 -15.69 -21.57 -20.08
C GLU A 276 -15.73 -20.97 -18.67
N ALA A 277 -15.48 -19.67 -18.54
CA ALA A 277 -15.53 -18.94 -17.29
C ALA A 277 -15.92 -17.47 -17.52
N GLU A 278 -16.58 -16.87 -16.53
CA GLU A 278 -17.01 -15.47 -16.57
C GLU A 278 -15.88 -14.51 -16.13
N THR A 279 -14.90 -15.01 -15.38
CA THR A 279 -13.79 -14.22 -14.83
C THR A 279 -12.47 -15.00 -14.89
N ALA A 280 -11.36 -14.28 -14.91
CA ALA A 280 -10.02 -14.89 -14.93
C ALA A 280 -9.76 -15.83 -13.75
N TRP A 281 -10.10 -15.43 -12.53
CA TRP A 281 -9.89 -16.28 -11.36
C TRP A 281 -10.75 -17.55 -11.41
N ALA A 282 -11.99 -17.47 -11.90
CA ALA A 282 -12.81 -18.65 -12.12
C ALA A 282 -12.23 -19.58 -13.20
N ALA A 283 -11.58 -19.03 -14.24
CA ALA A 283 -10.87 -19.83 -15.24
C ALA A 283 -9.69 -20.58 -14.62
N VAL A 284 -8.87 -19.88 -13.81
CA VAL A 284 -7.73 -20.46 -13.11
C VAL A 284 -8.16 -21.55 -12.13
N GLU A 285 -9.21 -21.32 -11.33
CA GLU A 285 -9.78 -22.32 -10.42
C GLU A 285 -10.29 -23.57 -11.17
N LYS A 286 -10.98 -23.39 -12.29
CA LYS A 286 -11.51 -24.50 -13.10
C LYS A 286 -10.43 -25.32 -13.78
N ALA A 287 -9.36 -24.68 -14.25
CA ALA A 287 -8.26 -25.35 -14.93
C ALA A 287 -7.58 -26.37 -14.00
N GLY A 288 -7.33 -25.97 -12.76
CA GLY A 288 -6.58 -26.77 -11.79
C GLY A 288 -5.10 -26.93 -12.16
N LYS A 289 -4.32 -27.49 -11.24
CA LYS A 289 -2.87 -27.64 -11.38
C LYS A 289 -2.49 -28.47 -12.62
N GLY A 290 -1.54 -27.96 -13.40
CA GLY A 290 -0.95 -28.66 -14.54
C GLY A 290 -1.77 -28.61 -15.84
N HIS A 291 -2.83 -27.80 -15.88
CA HIS A 291 -3.59 -27.59 -17.11
C HIS A 291 -2.81 -26.69 -18.10
N PRO A 292 -2.74 -27.01 -19.41
CA PRO A 292 -1.97 -26.25 -20.41
C PRO A 292 -2.34 -24.76 -20.53
N PHE A 293 -3.59 -24.41 -20.23
CA PHE A 293 -4.03 -23.03 -20.06
C PHE A 293 -3.15 -22.21 -19.10
N LEU A 294 -2.75 -22.81 -17.97
CA LEU A 294 -1.90 -22.14 -16.98
C LEU A 294 -0.49 -21.91 -17.50
N ASP A 295 0.02 -22.77 -18.39
CA ASP A 295 1.31 -22.57 -19.05
C ASP A 295 1.27 -21.36 -20.00
N ASP A 296 0.24 -21.26 -20.85
CA ASP A 296 0.07 -20.10 -21.74
C ASP A 296 -0.17 -18.79 -20.95
N LEU A 297 -0.94 -18.85 -19.87
CA LEU A 297 -1.15 -17.71 -18.99
C LEU A 297 0.16 -17.31 -18.30
N ALA A 298 0.92 -18.28 -17.77
CA ALA A 298 2.22 -18.03 -17.15
C ALA A 298 3.23 -17.44 -18.14
N ASN A 299 3.24 -17.92 -19.39
CA ASN A 299 4.07 -17.35 -20.47
C ASN A 299 3.72 -15.88 -20.73
N ARG A 300 2.42 -15.55 -20.82
CA ARG A 300 1.96 -14.16 -20.99
C ARG A 300 2.43 -13.28 -19.84
N VAL A 301 2.17 -13.70 -18.59
CA VAL A 301 2.57 -12.93 -17.39
C VAL A 301 4.09 -12.78 -17.33
N ALA A 302 4.85 -13.87 -17.54
CA ALA A 302 6.31 -13.85 -17.57
C ALA A 302 6.86 -12.90 -18.66
N GLY A 303 6.24 -12.84 -19.83
CA GLY A 303 6.62 -11.91 -20.90
C GLY A 303 6.52 -10.44 -20.48
N GLY A 304 5.51 -10.07 -19.70
CA GLY A 304 5.42 -8.74 -19.08
C GLY A 304 6.49 -8.52 -18.02
N VAL A 305 6.56 -9.44 -17.05
CA VAL A 305 7.47 -9.36 -15.90
C VAL A 305 8.94 -9.33 -16.30
N ALA A 306 9.32 -10.03 -17.38
CA ALA A 306 10.69 -10.06 -17.91
C ALA A 306 11.24 -8.65 -18.19
N ASN A 307 10.40 -7.73 -18.68
CA ASN A 307 10.82 -6.35 -18.96
C ASN A 307 11.15 -5.59 -17.67
N LEU A 308 10.36 -5.80 -16.61
CA LEU A 308 10.56 -5.16 -15.31
C LEU A 308 11.83 -5.70 -14.65
N VAL A 309 12.02 -7.02 -14.69
CA VAL A 309 13.23 -7.67 -14.14
C VAL A 309 14.48 -7.26 -14.91
N ALA A 310 14.41 -7.14 -16.23
CA ALA A 310 15.56 -6.72 -17.03
C ALA A 310 16.02 -5.27 -16.74
N VAL A 311 15.10 -4.40 -16.32
CA VAL A 311 15.39 -2.98 -16.04
C VAL A 311 15.73 -2.75 -14.56
N ALA A 312 14.96 -3.36 -13.66
CA ALA A 312 15.04 -3.08 -12.23
C ALA A 312 15.87 -4.09 -11.44
N ASP A 313 16.10 -5.30 -11.97
CA ASP A 313 16.76 -6.42 -11.27
C ASP A 313 16.29 -6.59 -9.81
N PRO A 314 14.97 -6.73 -9.56
CA PRO A 314 14.44 -6.77 -8.21
C PRO A 314 14.81 -8.08 -7.50
N GLN A 315 14.83 -8.03 -6.17
CA GLN A 315 15.04 -9.21 -5.31
C GLN A 315 13.80 -10.12 -5.26
N LEU A 316 12.61 -9.60 -5.58
CA LEU A 316 11.35 -10.34 -5.52
C LEU A 316 10.32 -9.81 -6.53
N VAL A 317 9.53 -10.70 -7.10
CA VAL A 317 8.27 -10.36 -7.79
C VAL A 317 7.10 -10.94 -6.98
N LEU A 318 6.11 -10.10 -6.66
CA LEU A 318 4.88 -10.51 -5.99
C LEU A 318 3.68 -10.42 -6.93
N LEU A 319 2.98 -11.53 -7.09
CA LEU A 319 1.70 -11.59 -7.81
C LEU A 319 0.55 -11.36 -6.83
N CYS A 320 -0.33 -10.41 -7.14
CA CYS A 320 -1.51 -10.09 -6.33
C CYS A 320 -2.78 -10.00 -7.21
N GLY A 321 -3.92 -9.72 -6.59
CA GLY A 321 -5.24 -9.76 -7.25
C GLY A 321 -5.87 -11.16 -7.30
N ASP A 322 -7.14 -11.21 -7.67
CA ASP A 322 -7.98 -12.42 -7.56
C ASP A 322 -7.48 -13.57 -8.45
N THR A 323 -6.95 -13.28 -9.64
CA THR A 323 -6.38 -14.29 -10.54
C THR A 323 -5.15 -14.94 -9.92
N SER A 324 -4.27 -14.13 -9.31
CA SER A 324 -3.07 -14.62 -8.61
C SER A 324 -3.45 -15.42 -7.35
N ARG A 325 -4.49 -15.00 -6.63
CA ARG A 325 -5.00 -15.73 -5.45
C ARG A 325 -5.60 -17.09 -5.82
N ALA A 326 -6.36 -17.16 -6.91
CA ALA A 326 -6.90 -18.40 -7.44
C ALA A 326 -5.81 -19.39 -7.86
N GLY A 327 -4.75 -18.91 -8.48
CA GLY A 327 -3.62 -19.74 -8.92
C GLY A 327 -2.65 -20.12 -7.79
N GLY A 328 -2.54 -19.27 -6.76
CA GLY A 328 -1.67 -19.48 -5.61
C GLY A 328 -0.20 -19.65 -5.97
N GLU A 329 0.56 -20.25 -5.04
CA GLU A 329 2.00 -20.47 -5.20
C GLU A 329 2.34 -21.41 -6.38
N ASP A 330 1.40 -22.28 -6.77
CA ASP A 330 1.57 -23.14 -7.94
C ASP A 330 1.62 -22.33 -9.24
N PHE A 331 0.73 -21.34 -9.39
CA PHE A 331 0.78 -20.43 -10.54
C PHE A 331 2.01 -19.50 -10.47
N ALA A 332 2.36 -18.99 -9.29
CA ALA A 332 3.57 -18.19 -9.11
C ALA A 332 4.84 -18.95 -9.50
N ALA A 333 4.93 -20.24 -9.15
CA ALA A 333 6.06 -21.10 -9.55
C ALA A 333 6.12 -21.31 -11.07
N LEU A 334 4.98 -21.47 -11.75
CA LEU A 334 4.93 -21.54 -13.21
C LEU A 334 5.42 -20.24 -13.85
N VAL A 335 4.95 -19.08 -13.36
CA VAL A 335 5.43 -17.77 -13.83
C VAL A 335 6.94 -17.62 -13.62
N GLN A 336 7.46 -18.06 -12.47
CA GLN A 336 8.90 -18.04 -12.17
C GLN A 336 9.70 -18.87 -13.18
N GLU A 337 9.26 -20.10 -13.46
CA GLU A 337 9.91 -20.98 -14.43
C GLU A 337 10.01 -20.30 -15.79
N LYS A 338 8.88 -19.79 -16.31
CA LYS A 338 8.85 -19.12 -17.62
C LYS A 338 9.64 -17.82 -17.63
N LEU A 339 9.62 -17.05 -16.54
CA LEU A 339 10.43 -15.85 -16.39
C LEU A 339 11.92 -16.15 -16.51
N HIS A 340 12.40 -17.21 -15.86
CA HIS A 340 13.82 -17.59 -15.85
C HIS A 340 14.33 -18.07 -17.22
N GLU A 341 13.45 -18.43 -18.15
CA GLU A 341 13.80 -18.69 -19.55
C GLU A 341 14.02 -17.39 -20.34
N LEU A 342 13.39 -16.29 -19.94
CA LEU A 342 13.37 -15.01 -20.66
C LEU A 342 14.45 -14.03 -20.21
N VAL A 343 14.94 -14.15 -18.97
CA VAL A 343 15.89 -13.18 -18.39
C VAL A 343 17.09 -13.87 -17.73
N LEU A 344 18.18 -13.11 -17.57
CA LEU A 344 19.39 -13.56 -16.88
C LEU A 344 19.19 -13.66 -15.35
N PRO A 345 18.58 -12.67 -14.67
CA PRO A 345 18.33 -12.78 -13.23
C PRO A 345 17.45 -13.99 -12.87
N ARG A 346 17.67 -14.52 -11.68
CA ARG A 346 16.89 -15.63 -11.12
C ARG A 346 15.98 -15.13 -10.01
N THR A 347 15.32 -14.00 -10.26
CA THR A 347 14.43 -13.35 -9.30
C THR A 347 13.31 -14.32 -8.89
N PRO A 348 13.08 -14.54 -7.58
CA PRO A 348 11.96 -15.35 -7.11
C PRO A 348 10.62 -14.67 -7.40
N VAL A 349 9.61 -15.48 -7.70
CA VAL A 349 8.21 -15.03 -7.85
C VAL A 349 7.36 -15.72 -6.79
N GLY A 350 6.52 -14.95 -6.10
CA GLY A 350 5.59 -15.49 -5.10
C GLY A 350 4.25 -14.76 -5.11
N CYS A 351 3.28 -15.23 -4.33
CA CYS A 351 2.03 -14.52 -4.13
C CYS A 351 2.15 -13.47 -3.01
N ALA A 352 1.46 -12.33 -3.17
CA ALA A 352 1.19 -11.40 -2.07
C ALA A 352 0.55 -12.14 -0.90
N SER A 353 0.92 -11.75 0.32
CA SER A 353 0.59 -12.41 1.58
C SER A 353 -0.39 -11.64 2.44
N VAL A 354 -0.49 -10.32 2.23
CA VAL A 354 -1.35 -9.44 3.03
C VAL A 354 -2.82 -9.83 2.84
N GLN A 355 -3.56 -9.85 3.95
CA GLN A 355 -4.96 -10.29 3.99
C GLN A 355 -5.89 -9.10 4.23
N GLY A 356 -7.19 -9.29 4.00
CA GLY A 356 -8.19 -8.25 4.21
C GLY A 356 -8.10 -7.14 3.14
N ASN A 357 -8.41 -5.91 3.55
CA ASN A 357 -8.34 -4.75 2.66
C ASN A 357 -6.92 -4.15 2.64
N ALA A 358 -6.06 -4.70 1.78
CA ALA A 358 -4.66 -4.31 1.68
C ALA A 358 -4.46 -2.86 1.16
N VAL A 359 -5.39 -2.35 0.34
CA VAL A 359 -5.36 -0.95 -0.12
C VAL A 359 -5.57 -0.02 1.07
N ARG A 360 -6.61 -0.26 1.87
CA ARG A 360 -6.91 0.53 3.08
C ARG A 360 -5.78 0.43 4.11
N ALA A 361 -5.23 -0.77 4.31
CA ALA A 361 -4.09 -0.98 5.21
C ALA A 361 -2.84 -0.21 4.74
N GLY A 362 -2.50 -0.28 3.45
CA GLY A 362 -1.38 0.46 2.90
C GLY A 362 -1.57 1.98 2.94
N ALA A 363 -2.80 2.47 2.73
CA ALA A 363 -3.16 3.86 2.94
C ALA A 363 -2.94 4.27 4.40
N LEU A 364 -3.33 3.41 5.35
CA LEU A 364 -3.12 3.65 6.78
C LEU A 364 -1.63 3.74 7.12
N GLN A 365 -0.80 2.82 6.62
CA GLN A 365 0.65 2.88 6.84
C GLN A 365 1.26 4.16 6.26
N SER A 366 0.77 4.60 5.09
CA SER A 366 1.23 5.84 4.46
C SER A 366 0.85 7.09 5.25
N ALA A 367 -0.39 7.12 5.78
CA ALA A 367 -0.86 8.22 6.63
C ALA A 367 -0.07 8.26 7.94
N LEU A 368 0.09 7.11 8.60
CA LEU A 368 0.89 6.97 9.82
C LEU A 368 2.34 7.38 9.62
N ALA A 369 2.98 6.99 8.51
CA ALA A 369 4.36 7.35 8.22
C ALA A 369 4.55 8.88 8.19
N THR A 370 3.64 9.59 7.52
CA THR A 370 3.68 11.05 7.42
C THR A 370 3.42 11.71 8.77
N THR A 371 2.37 11.28 9.48
CA THR A 371 2.01 11.83 10.79
C THR A 371 3.08 11.56 11.85
N ARG A 372 3.71 10.38 11.85
CA ARG A 372 4.79 10.03 12.80
C ARG A 372 6.06 10.83 12.55
N GLU A 373 6.35 11.18 11.30
CA GLU A 373 7.43 12.12 10.99
C GLU A 373 7.12 13.52 11.54
N ASP A 374 5.89 14.01 11.37
CA ASP A 374 5.49 15.33 11.86
C ASP A 374 5.43 15.41 13.40
N VAL A 375 4.91 14.37 14.07
CA VAL A 375 4.71 14.33 15.52
C VAL A 375 5.98 13.94 16.28
N PHE A 376 6.67 12.89 15.84
CA PHE A 376 7.81 12.31 16.57
C PHE A 376 9.16 12.57 15.90
N GLY A 377 9.17 13.15 14.70
CA GLY A 377 10.38 13.23 13.87
C GLY A 377 10.85 11.87 13.37
N VAL A 378 10.06 10.80 13.53
CA VAL A 378 10.42 9.44 13.11
C VAL A 378 10.35 9.37 11.59
N VAL A 379 11.52 9.30 10.95
CA VAL A 379 11.61 9.16 9.50
C VAL A 379 11.47 7.68 9.17
N THR A 380 10.24 7.23 9.06
CA THR A 380 9.94 6.07 8.22
C THR A 380 10.16 6.55 6.80
N PRO A 381 11.03 5.93 5.97
CA PRO A 381 11.19 6.34 4.57
C PRO A 381 9.80 6.53 3.97
N THR A 382 9.44 7.78 3.67
CA THR A 382 8.09 8.09 3.21
C THR A 382 7.83 7.23 1.99
N LEU A 383 6.94 6.25 2.14
CA LEU A 383 6.51 5.42 1.03
C LEU A 383 5.88 6.32 -0.06
N LEU A 384 5.23 7.39 0.41
CA LEU A 384 4.78 8.68 -0.16
C LEU A 384 5.76 9.52 -1.02
N GLY A 385 7.01 9.62 -0.59
CA GLY A 385 7.82 10.83 -0.84
C GLY A 385 7.24 12.08 -0.14
N SER A 386 8.10 12.98 0.35
CA SER A 386 7.62 14.25 0.92
C SER A 386 7.07 15.15 -0.19
N ARG A 387 5.84 15.65 -0.08
CA ARG A 387 5.31 16.76 -0.91
C ARG A 387 6.03 18.08 -0.69
N ARG A 388 6.92 18.18 0.31
CA ARG A 388 7.61 19.43 0.62
C ARG A 388 8.42 19.87 -0.60
N PRO A 389 8.17 21.09 -1.14
CA PRO A 389 9.18 21.77 -1.92
C PRO A 389 10.44 21.83 -1.05
N GLU A 390 11.59 21.48 -1.60
CA GLU A 390 12.88 21.74 -0.95
C GLU A 390 12.98 23.26 -0.69
N GLY A 391 12.50 23.75 0.47
CA GLY A 391 12.44 25.19 0.69
C GLY A 391 11.71 25.71 1.93
N ASP A 392 10.66 25.05 2.44
CA ASP A 392 9.90 25.64 3.57
C ASP A 392 10.20 24.98 4.92
N SER A 393 11.27 25.47 5.55
CA SER A 393 11.71 25.09 6.90
C SER A 393 11.17 26.05 7.98
N THR A 394 9.96 26.60 7.83
CA THR A 394 9.44 27.62 8.74
C THR A 394 8.20 27.20 9.53
N ARG A 395 8.32 26.12 10.33
CA ARG A 395 7.58 26.01 11.60
C ARG A 395 8.55 25.74 12.75
N PRO A 396 8.26 26.25 13.97
CA PRO A 396 9.22 26.24 15.05
C PRO A 396 9.48 24.79 15.47
N ARG A 397 10.75 24.37 15.45
CA ARG A 397 11.17 23.18 16.17
C ARG A 397 10.79 23.36 17.63
N LEU A 398 10.09 22.38 18.21
CA LEU A 398 9.84 22.31 19.64
C LEU A 398 11.18 22.51 20.38
N GLN A 399 11.21 23.51 21.27
CA GLN A 399 12.32 23.79 22.19
C GLN A 399 12.21 22.90 23.42
#